data_AF-A0A1H7NI68-F1
#
_entry.id   AF-A0A1H7NI68-F1
#
_cell.length_a   1.000
_cell.length_b   1.000
_cell.length_c   1.000
_cell.angle_alpha   90.00
_cell.angle_beta   90.00
_cell.angle_gamma   90.00
#
_symmetry.space_group_name_H-M   'P 1'
#
loop_
_entity.id
_entity.type
_entity.pdbx_description
1 polymer ?
#
loop_
_entity_poly.entity_id
_entity_poly.type
_entity_poly.pdbx_seq_one_letter_code
_entity_poly.pdbx_strand_id
1 'polypeptide(L)'
;MPSQLPSDHPSVQTFRSNLARSGGTRRPCLRVPDDAAVEDGDFVRLHLDGTSYHARVSSDTSGLVIRGAYDNKRLARMPGDGENRLVEWCRESDRDPGEAVELDELDAGYQYGLRVPGVRTVYRVVERPNDSLSNIAEKFGRSDE
;
A
#
# COMPACT_ATOMS: atom_id res chain seq x y z
N MET A 1 -6.51 -18.15 -3.82
CA MET A 1 -5.49 -18.13 -4.91
C MET A 1 -5.13 -16.67 -5.19
N PRO A 2 -3.90 -16.32 -5.61
CA PRO A 2 -3.63 -14.95 -6.02
C PRO A 2 -4.34 -14.63 -7.34
N SER A 3 -5.02 -13.47 -7.42
CA SER A 3 -5.61 -12.95 -8.65
C SER A 3 -4.77 -11.78 -9.20
N GLN A 4 -4.88 -11.53 -10.50
CA GLN A 4 -4.24 -10.39 -11.14
C GLN A 4 -5.22 -9.22 -11.19
N LEU A 5 -4.79 -8.06 -10.70
CA LEU A 5 -5.59 -6.84 -10.68
C LEU A 5 -4.81 -5.70 -11.34
N PRO A 6 -5.21 -5.24 -12.52
CA PRO A 6 -4.64 -4.04 -13.13
C PRO A 6 -4.96 -2.78 -12.32
N SER A 7 -4.01 -1.84 -12.27
CA SER A 7 -4.17 -0.50 -11.66
C SER A 7 -5.33 0.31 -12.25
N ASP A 8 -5.65 0.12 -13.54
CA ASP A 8 -6.74 0.79 -14.24
C ASP A 8 -8.09 0.06 -14.13
N HIS A 9 -8.17 -0.97 -13.28
CA HIS A 9 -9.40 -1.72 -13.06
C HIS A 9 -10.41 -0.86 -12.25
N PRO A 10 -11.72 -0.88 -12.58
CA PRO A 10 -12.73 -0.04 -11.91
C PRO A 10 -12.89 -0.24 -10.39
N SER A 11 -12.40 -1.36 -9.85
CA SER A 11 -12.42 -1.63 -8.41
C SER A 11 -11.22 -1.05 -7.67
N VAL A 12 -10.25 -0.48 -8.37
CA VAL A 12 -9.06 0.13 -7.79
C VAL A 12 -9.32 1.61 -7.58
N GLN A 13 -9.18 2.07 -6.35
CA GLN A 13 -9.20 3.50 -6.05
C GLN A 13 -7.77 4.02 -6.02
N THR A 14 -7.42 4.93 -6.92
CA THR A 14 -6.10 5.56 -6.93
C THR A 14 -6.13 6.87 -6.16
N PHE A 15 -5.26 6.96 -5.16
CA PHE A 15 -4.98 8.20 -4.46
C PHE A 15 -3.67 8.81 -4.94
N ARG A 16 -3.65 10.14 -5.04
CA ARG A 16 -2.39 10.87 -5.17
C ARG A 16 -1.72 10.97 -3.82
N SER A 17 -0.44 10.63 -3.76
CA SER A 17 0.38 10.77 -2.56
C SER A 17 1.77 11.30 -2.92
N ASN A 18 2.65 11.37 -1.94
CA ASN A 18 4.04 11.74 -2.10
C ASN A 18 4.96 10.89 -1.22
N LEU A 19 6.21 10.83 -1.66
CA LEU A 19 7.29 10.43 -0.78
C LEU A 19 7.64 11.59 0.15
N ALA A 20 8.00 11.29 1.38
CA ALA A 20 8.42 12.25 2.38
C ALA A 20 9.70 11.79 3.08
N ARG A 21 10.29 12.69 3.86
CA ARG A 21 11.27 12.34 4.89
C ARG A 21 10.54 12.35 6.23
N SER A 22 10.61 11.26 6.99
CA SER A 22 10.03 11.19 8.34
C SER A 22 11.04 10.66 9.34
N GLY A 23 11.28 11.41 10.41
CA GLY A 23 12.15 11.05 11.53
C GLY A 23 13.64 11.36 11.35
N GLY A 24 14.46 10.90 12.30
CA GLY A 24 15.92 11.12 12.32
C GLY A 24 16.68 10.33 11.25
N THR A 25 16.06 9.31 10.67
CA THR A 25 16.58 8.60 9.50
C THR A 25 16.17 9.36 8.24
N ARG A 26 17.14 9.82 7.44
CA ARG A 26 16.90 10.53 6.16
C ARG A 26 16.31 9.63 5.06
N ARG A 27 15.71 8.49 5.41
CA ARG A 27 15.20 7.51 4.46
C ARG A 27 13.85 7.98 3.90
N PRO A 28 13.54 7.71 2.62
CA PRO A 28 12.22 7.97 2.07
C PRO A 28 11.16 7.16 2.82
N CYS A 29 9.99 7.78 3.01
CA CYS A 29 8.78 7.16 3.53
C CYS A 29 7.60 7.58 2.65
N LEU A 30 6.54 6.79 2.64
CA LEU A 30 5.34 7.06 1.85
C LEU A 30 4.30 7.74 2.75
N ARG A 31 3.76 8.89 2.31
CA ARG A 31 2.57 9.45 2.95
C ARG A 31 1.35 8.61 2.61
N VAL A 32 0.50 8.40 3.59
CA VAL A 32 -0.78 7.71 3.38
C VAL A 32 -1.86 8.80 3.36
N PRO A 33 -2.65 8.88 2.28
CA PRO A 33 -3.79 9.79 2.19
C PRO A 33 -4.82 9.52 3.29
N ASP A 34 -5.46 10.58 3.81
CA ASP A 34 -6.44 10.48 4.90
C ASP A 34 -7.69 9.68 4.52
N ASP A 35 -8.00 9.59 3.22
CA ASP A 35 -9.13 8.82 2.69
C ASP A 35 -8.84 7.32 2.56
N ALA A 36 -7.60 6.87 2.79
CA ALA A 36 -7.26 5.45 2.75
C ALA A 36 -7.85 4.73 3.97
N ALA A 37 -8.38 3.51 3.79
CA ALA A 37 -9.07 2.76 4.84
C ALA A 37 -8.10 2.11 5.84
N VAL A 38 -7.17 2.86 6.44
CA VAL A 38 -6.17 2.37 7.42
C VAL A 38 -6.00 3.31 8.60
N GLU A 39 -5.55 2.75 9.72
CA GLU A 39 -5.26 3.46 10.95
C GLU A 39 -3.81 3.27 11.42
N ASP A 40 -3.40 4.04 12.42
CA ASP A 40 -2.09 3.90 13.05
C ASP A 40 -1.93 2.50 13.68
N GLY A 41 -0.85 1.80 13.35
CA GLY A 41 -0.56 0.46 13.84
C GLY A 41 -0.99 -0.67 12.91
N ASP A 42 -1.75 -0.37 11.86
CA ASP A 42 -2.18 -1.37 10.88
C ASP A 42 -1.01 -1.99 10.12
N PHE A 43 -1.22 -3.24 9.70
CA PHE A 43 -0.28 -3.97 8.86
C PHE A 43 -0.94 -4.28 7.52
N VAL A 44 -0.40 -3.68 6.47
CA VAL A 44 -0.89 -3.83 5.10
C VAL A 44 0.10 -4.62 4.26
N ARG A 45 -0.39 -5.15 3.13
CA ARG A 45 0.47 -5.57 2.03
C ARG A 45 0.69 -4.38 1.09
N LEU A 46 1.93 -3.96 0.95
CA LEU A 46 2.32 -2.93 0.00
C LEU A 46 2.96 -3.59 -1.22
N HIS A 47 2.38 -3.39 -2.39
CA HIS A 47 2.92 -3.87 -3.65
C HIS A 47 3.83 -2.80 -4.27
N LEU A 48 5.10 -3.12 -4.45
CA LEU A 48 6.09 -2.29 -5.13
C LEU A 48 6.36 -2.96 -6.48
N ASP A 49 6.05 -2.28 -7.58
CA ASP A 49 6.15 -2.81 -8.95
C ASP A 49 5.50 -4.19 -9.12
N GLY A 50 4.34 -4.37 -8.48
CA GLY A 50 3.57 -5.62 -8.52
C GLY A 50 4.05 -6.73 -7.56
N THR A 51 5.16 -6.51 -6.84
CA THR A 51 5.67 -7.44 -5.83
C THR A 51 5.19 -7.06 -4.44
N SER A 52 4.55 -8.00 -3.74
CA SER A 52 3.95 -7.74 -2.43
C SER A 52 4.96 -7.83 -1.28
N TYR A 53 4.95 -6.83 -0.42
CA TYR A 53 5.73 -6.77 0.82
C TYR A 53 4.85 -6.43 2.01
N HIS A 54 5.38 -6.54 3.22
CA HIS A 54 4.70 -6.16 4.45
C HIS A 54 5.12 -4.77 4.90
N ALA A 55 4.14 -3.90 5.11
CA ALA A 55 4.33 -2.56 5.62
C ALA A 55 3.52 -2.36 6.91
N ARG A 56 4.03 -1.49 7.77
CA ARG A 56 3.31 -1.01 8.95
C ARG A 56 2.91 0.44 8.71
N VAL A 57 1.63 0.73 8.87
CA VAL A 57 1.09 2.08 8.92
C VAL A 57 1.43 2.66 10.29
N SER A 58 1.93 3.88 10.30
CA SER A 58 2.25 4.59 11.53
C SER A 58 1.80 6.04 11.43
N SER A 59 1.55 6.68 12.55
CA SER A 59 1.31 8.13 12.59
C SER A 59 2.62 8.93 12.78
N ASP A 60 2.62 10.17 12.29
CA ASP A 60 3.52 11.24 12.76
C ASP A 60 2.77 12.57 12.84
N THR A 61 3.47 13.68 13.06
CA THR A 61 2.87 15.01 13.19
C THR A 61 2.17 15.51 11.92
N SER A 62 2.35 14.85 10.78
CA SER A 62 1.76 15.20 9.48
C SER A 62 0.78 14.14 8.97
N GLY A 63 0.30 13.24 9.84
CA GLY A 63 -0.67 12.20 9.49
C GLY A 63 -0.05 10.81 9.35
N LEU A 64 -0.69 9.96 8.55
CA LEU A 64 -0.29 8.58 8.38
C LEU A 64 0.92 8.44 7.42
N VAL A 65 1.79 7.49 7.73
CA VAL A 65 3.05 7.26 7.02
C VAL A 65 3.45 5.79 7.05
N ILE A 66 3.94 5.30 5.92
CA ILE A 66 4.61 4.00 5.81
C ILE A 66 6.11 4.25 5.67
N ARG A 67 6.89 3.80 6.66
CA ARG A 67 8.35 4.03 6.72
C ARG A 67 9.18 2.97 6.00
N GLY A 68 8.54 1.86 5.63
CA GLY A 68 9.23 0.80 4.92
C GLY A 68 8.33 -0.36 4.55
N ALA A 69 8.86 -1.18 3.66
CA ALA A 69 8.25 -2.41 3.18
C ALA A 69 9.27 -3.55 3.29
N TYR A 70 8.82 -4.70 3.79
CA TYR A 70 9.71 -5.78 4.20
C TYR A 70 9.20 -7.14 3.74
N ASP A 71 10.12 -8.09 3.58
CA ASP A 71 9.82 -9.43 3.05
C ASP A 71 8.88 -10.25 3.95
N ASN A 72 8.72 -9.90 5.23
CA ASN A 72 7.78 -10.57 6.13
C ASN A 72 7.26 -9.64 7.25
N LYS A 73 6.13 -10.03 7.84
CA LYS A 73 5.45 -9.27 8.92
C LYS A 73 6.31 -9.05 10.16
N ARG A 74 7.22 -9.99 10.50
CA ARG A 74 8.13 -9.86 11.65
C ARG A 74 9.08 -8.67 11.45
N LEU A 75 9.66 -8.55 10.25
CA LEU A 75 10.53 -7.42 9.89
C LEU A 75 9.76 -6.09 9.84
N ALA A 76 8.52 -6.08 9.33
CA ALA A 76 7.69 -4.87 9.36
C ALA A 76 7.38 -4.40 10.80
N ARG A 77 7.33 -5.32 11.77
CA ARG A 77 7.12 -5.01 13.19
C ARG A 77 8.41 -4.56 13.87
N MET A 78 9.56 -5.09 13.44
CA MET A 78 10.89 -4.81 13.99
C MET A 78 11.89 -4.52 12.85
N PRO A 79 11.86 -3.30 12.27
CA PRO A 79 12.56 -2.98 11.03
C PRO A 79 14.09 -2.89 11.13
N GLY A 80 14.68 -3.03 12.33
CA GLY A 80 16.11 -2.84 12.57
C GLY A 80 17.04 -3.78 11.77
N ASP A 81 16.55 -4.96 11.40
CA ASP A 81 17.34 -6.01 10.75
C ASP A 81 16.90 -6.36 9.31
N GLY A 82 15.88 -5.68 8.79
CA GLY A 82 15.29 -5.99 7.49
C GLY A 82 15.73 -5.02 6.40
N GLU A 83 15.97 -5.54 5.19
CA GLU A 83 16.12 -4.70 4.00
C GLU A 83 14.82 -3.94 3.74
N ASN A 84 14.93 -2.62 3.54
CA ASN A 84 13.75 -1.78 3.34
C ASN A 84 13.49 -1.62 1.85
N ARG A 85 12.58 -2.45 1.34
CA ARG A 85 12.21 -2.52 -0.08
C ARG A 85 11.61 -1.22 -0.61
N LEU A 86 11.02 -0.39 0.25
CA LEU A 86 10.55 0.94 -0.16
C LEU A 86 11.72 1.85 -0.56
N VAL A 87 12.85 1.76 0.16
CA VAL A 87 14.05 2.54 -0.16
C VAL A 87 14.68 2.06 -1.46
N GLU A 88 14.73 0.73 -1.67
CA GLU A 88 15.17 0.15 -2.94
C GLU A 88 14.28 0.62 -4.10
N TRP A 89 12.97 0.49 -3.97
CA TRP A 89 12.01 0.93 -4.97
C TRP A 89 12.14 2.43 -5.32
N CYS A 90 12.32 3.29 -4.31
CA CYS A 90 12.55 4.72 -4.56
C CYS A 90 13.81 4.95 -5.40
N ARG A 91 14.90 4.22 -5.14
CA ARG A 91 16.15 4.32 -5.91
C ARG A 91 15.98 3.80 -7.33
N GLU A 92 15.32 2.65 -7.50
CA GLU A 92 15.11 2.02 -8.82
C GLU A 92 14.15 2.84 -9.69
N SER A 93 13.17 3.51 -9.08
CA SER A 93 12.23 4.40 -9.75
C SER A 93 12.74 5.84 -9.93
N ASP A 94 13.97 6.13 -9.51
CA ASP A 94 14.55 7.49 -9.48
C ASP A 94 13.60 8.50 -8.82
N ARG A 95 13.10 8.15 -7.62
CA ARG A 95 12.13 8.94 -6.85
C ARG A 95 12.70 9.45 -5.53
N ASP A 96 12.68 10.75 -5.36
CA ASP A 96 13.14 11.43 -4.15
C ASP A 96 12.00 11.83 -3.20
N PRO A 97 12.29 12.04 -1.90
CA PRO A 97 11.33 12.66 -1.00
C PRO A 97 10.86 14.03 -1.51
N GLY A 98 9.54 14.23 -1.53
CA GLY A 98 8.86 15.38 -2.12
C GLY A 98 8.18 15.04 -3.45
N GLU A 99 8.57 13.94 -4.11
CA GLU A 99 7.99 13.56 -5.39
C GLU A 99 6.67 12.82 -5.26
N ALA A 100 5.82 13.04 -6.27
CA ALA A 100 4.50 12.45 -6.34
C ALA A 100 4.55 10.97 -6.72
N VAL A 101 3.64 10.22 -6.11
CA VAL A 101 3.41 8.79 -6.35
C VAL A 101 1.91 8.53 -6.37
N GLU A 102 1.51 7.41 -6.96
CA GLU A 102 0.12 6.95 -6.95
C GLU A 102 0.02 5.74 -6.02
N LEU A 103 -0.91 5.84 -5.07
CA LEU A 103 -1.25 4.78 -4.13
C LEU A 103 -2.60 4.20 -4.52
N ASP A 104 -2.58 2.99 -5.07
CA ASP A 104 -3.76 2.25 -5.48
C ASP A 104 -4.27 1.41 -4.31
N GLU A 105 -5.52 1.63 -3.88
CA GLU A 105 -6.21 0.74 -2.97
C GLU A 105 -6.76 -0.46 -3.75
N LEU A 106 -6.23 -1.65 -3.43
CA LEU A 106 -6.55 -2.91 -4.12
C LEU A 106 -7.55 -3.76 -3.32
N ASP A 107 -7.44 -3.66 -2.00
CA ASP A 107 -8.35 -4.25 -1.02
C ASP A 107 -8.30 -3.33 0.21
N ALA A 108 -9.38 -2.60 0.44
CA ALA A 108 -9.45 -1.53 1.43
C ALA A 108 -8.95 -2.00 2.80
N GLY A 109 -7.99 -1.25 3.36
CA GLY A 109 -7.36 -1.57 4.65
C GLY A 109 -6.43 -2.77 4.67
N TYR A 110 -6.23 -3.48 3.55
CA TYR A 110 -5.42 -4.70 3.52
C TYR A 110 -4.32 -4.70 2.46
N GLN A 111 -4.59 -4.25 1.23
CA GLN A 111 -3.62 -4.29 0.13
C GLN A 111 -3.61 -2.99 -0.65
N TYR A 112 -2.41 -2.44 -0.82
CA TYR A 112 -2.17 -1.22 -1.57
C TYR A 112 -1.05 -1.41 -2.58
N GLY A 113 -1.17 -0.80 -3.75
CA GLY A 113 -0.14 -0.72 -4.76
C GLY A 113 0.50 0.64 -4.78
N LEU A 114 1.83 0.69 -4.81
CA LEU A 114 2.58 1.92 -5.02
C LEU A 114 3.15 1.91 -6.44
N ARG A 115 3.00 3.03 -7.16
CA ARG A 115 3.56 3.19 -8.50
C ARG A 115 3.92 4.64 -8.80
N VAL A 116 4.80 4.79 -9.79
CA VAL A 116 5.09 6.10 -10.40
C VAL A 116 3.83 6.59 -11.12
N PRO A 117 3.48 7.89 -11.05
CA PRO A 117 2.28 8.40 -11.70
C PRO A 117 2.27 8.13 -13.20
N GLY A 118 1.12 7.70 -13.72
CA GLY A 118 0.94 7.38 -15.15
C GLY A 118 1.55 6.03 -15.60
N VAL A 119 2.24 5.31 -14.72
CA VAL A 119 2.68 3.94 -15.01
C VAL A 119 1.53 2.98 -14.73
N ARG A 120 1.22 2.10 -15.68
CA ARG A 120 0.24 1.02 -15.48
C ARG A 120 0.93 -0.21 -14.89
N THR A 121 0.46 -0.64 -13.73
CA THR A 121 0.96 -1.84 -13.02
C THR A 121 -0.14 -2.91 -12.92
N VAL A 122 0.27 -4.18 -12.90
CA VAL A 122 -0.61 -5.32 -12.59
C VAL A 122 -0.17 -5.93 -11.27
N TYR A 123 -1.09 -5.98 -10.32
CA TYR A 123 -0.84 -6.48 -8.97
C TYR A 123 -1.24 -7.94 -8.83
N ARG A 124 -0.45 -8.70 -8.05
CA ARG A 124 -0.80 -10.06 -7.65
C ARG A 124 -1.48 -10.03 -6.28
N VAL A 125 -2.76 -9.69 -6.25
CA VAL A 125 -3.52 -9.56 -5.00
C VAL A 125 -3.84 -10.94 -4.43
N VAL A 126 -3.81 -11.06 -3.10
CA VAL A 126 -4.18 -12.29 -2.40
C VAL A 126 -5.46 -12.09 -1.61
N GLU A 127 -6.28 -13.12 -1.52
CA GLU A 127 -7.46 -13.07 -0.66
C GLU A 127 -7.02 -12.86 0.80
N ARG A 128 -7.71 -11.94 1.48
CA ARG A 128 -7.55 -11.75 2.93
C ARG A 128 -7.86 -13.07 3.66
N PRO A 129 -7.04 -13.51 4.62
CA PRO A 129 -7.30 -14.74 5.36
C PRO A 129 -8.62 -14.60 6.14
N ASN A 130 -9.66 -15.26 5.60
CA ASN A 130 -11.03 -15.36 6.12
C ASN A 130 -11.61 -14.08 6.75
N ASP A 131 -12.20 -13.24 5.90
CA ASP A 131 -13.41 -12.49 6.26
C ASP A 131 -14.65 -13.15 5.61
N SER A 132 -14.73 -14.48 5.70
CA SER A 132 -15.92 -15.24 5.28
C SER A 132 -17.10 -15.08 6.25
N LEU A 133 -17.15 -14.01 7.06
CA LEU A 133 -18.30 -13.71 7.90
C LEU A 133 -18.83 -12.26 7.76
N SER A 134 -18.16 -11.34 7.06
CA SER A 134 -18.68 -9.96 6.95
C SER A 134 -18.82 -9.40 5.53
N ASN A 135 -18.35 -10.10 4.48
CA ASN A 135 -18.49 -9.62 3.09
C ASN A 135 -19.57 -10.38 2.29
N ILE A 136 -20.79 -10.49 2.86
CA ILE A 136 -22.03 -10.77 2.11
C ILE A 136 -23.00 -9.58 2.29
N ALA A 137 -22.49 -8.39 2.09
CA ALA A 137 -23.23 -7.17 1.80
C ALA A 137 -22.17 -6.33 1.09
N GLU A 138 -22.15 -6.15 -0.23
CA GLU A 138 -23.06 -5.28 -0.96
C GLU A 138 -23.00 -5.56 -2.48
N LYS A 139 -22.67 -6.79 -2.91
CA LYS A 139 -22.53 -7.11 -4.36
C LYS A 139 -23.71 -7.80 -5.04
N PHE A 140 -24.87 -7.87 -4.40
CA PHE A 140 -26.12 -8.31 -5.04
C PHE A 140 -27.30 -7.41 -4.66
N GLY A 141 -27.16 -6.11 -4.93
CA GLY A 141 -28.30 -5.20 -5.08
C GLY A 141 -28.94 -5.38 -6.46
N ARG A 142 -29.83 -6.37 -6.56
CA ARG A 142 -31.09 -6.37 -7.33
C ARG A 142 -31.07 -5.72 -8.73
N SER A 143 -31.06 -6.54 -9.78
CA SER A 143 -31.69 -6.25 -11.07
C SER A 143 -32.97 -7.09 -11.12
N ASP A 144 -34.12 -6.47 -10.84
CA ASP A 144 -35.12 -5.97 -11.81
C ASP A 144 -36.07 -7.09 -12.26
N GLU A 145 -37.31 -6.97 -11.79
CA GLU A 145 -38.51 -7.56 -12.39
C GLU A 145 -39.19 -6.47 -13.24
#